data_AF-A0A4Q4ZKT9-F1
#
_entry.id   AF-A0A4Q4ZKT9-F1
#
_cell.length_a   1.000
_cell.length_b   1.000
_cell.length_c   1.000
_cell.angle_alpha   90.00
_cell.angle_beta   90.00
_cell.angle_gamma   90.00
#
_symmetry.space_group_name_H-M   'P 1'
#
loop_
_entity.id
_entity.type
_entity.pdbx_description
1 polymer ?
#
loop_
_entity_poly.entity_id
_entity_poly.type
_entity_poly.pdbx_seq_one_letter_code
_entity_poly.pdbx_strand_id
1 'polypeptide(L)'
;MVDTPIPVVMPRVSLDGKVPPRLGVALESLVVHCKEGRGAASLTVDRESMPELRTLVSLGHTMLEVTLAGASIFTGKAHGVDLLVREAAAPRVVLRAKGDDQPGGTIDPTPLRLDHEILSLVVRQRRGISRIRCVTTVLTLRHGCRVALTTADAAFDGSFQVTEIWHRFDGHHGARVEFIGEGVAPTPHAGERPTSGS
;
A
#
# COMPACT_ATOMS: atom_id res chain seq x y z
N MET A 1 4.15 25.65 6.20
CA MET A 1 3.94 24.37 5.48
C MET A 1 2.64 24.50 4.74
N VAL A 2 2.65 24.38 3.42
CA VAL A 2 1.41 24.39 2.63
C VAL A 2 0.89 22.96 2.68
N ASP A 3 -0.15 22.73 3.48
CA ASP A 3 -0.93 21.49 3.44
C ASP A 3 -1.57 21.38 2.05
N THR A 4 -0.85 20.76 1.13
CA THR A 4 -1.41 20.45 -0.18
C THR A 4 -2.38 19.30 0.04
N PRO A 5 -3.69 19.48 -0.17
CA PRO A 5 -4.66 18.43 0.08
C PRO A 5 -4.35 17.25 -0.84
N ILE A 6 -4.03 16.10 -0.25
CA ILE A 6 -3.83 14.85 -1.00
C ILE A 6 -5.18 14.51 -1.64
N PRO A 7 -5.27 14.36 -2.98
CA PRO A 7 -6.52 14.00 -3.63
C PRO A 7 -7.01 12.66 -3.07
N VAL A 8 -8.26 12.64 -2.58
CA VAL A 8 -8.86 11.41 -2.04
C VAL A 8 -9.22 10.50 -3.21
N VAL A 9 -8.32 9.58 -3.55
CA VAL A 9 -8.58 8.53 -4.53
C VAL A 9 -9.36 7.40 -3.85
N MET A 10 -10.65 7.30 -4.16
CA MET A 10 -11.49 6.21 -3.66
C MET A 10 -11.16 4.90 -4.39
N PRO A 11 -10.95 3.78 -3.66
CA PRO A 11 -10.80 2.46 -4.27
C PRO A 11 -12.11 2.04 -4.95
N ARG A 12 -12.01 1.41 -6.12
CA ARG A 12 -13.13 0.71 -6.74
C ARG A 12 -13.01 -0.77 -6.40
N VAL A 13 -14.04 -1.31 -5.77
CA VAL A 13 -14.09 -2.72 -5.36
C VAL A 13 -15.20 -3.43 -6.12
N SER A 14 -14.87 -4.58 -6.71
CA SER A 14 -15.84 -5.43 -7.41
C SER A 14 -15.92 -6.81 -6.77
N LEU A 15 -17.12 -7.38 -6.75
CA LEU A 15 -17.43 -8.73 -6.30
C LEU A 15 -18.05 -9.48 -7.48
N ASP A 16 -17.43 -10.58 -7.92
CA ASP A 16 -17.84 -11.35 -9.10
C ASP A 16 -18.07 -10.46 -10.35
N GLY A 17 -17.16 -9.49 -10.54
CA GLY A 17 -17.18 -8.54 -11.66
C GLY A 17 -18.23 -7.42 -11.52
N LYS A 18 -19.04 -7.40 -10.45
CA LYS A 18 -20.03 -6.36 -10.19
C LYS A 18 -19.50 -5.38 -9.15
N VAL A 19 -19.68 -4.10 -9.40
CA VAL A 19 -19.38 -3.05 -8.40
C VAL A 19 -20.66 -2.81 -7.61
N PRO A 20 -20.72 -3.18 -6.31
CA PRO A 20 -21.90 -2.92 -5.51
C PRO A 20 -22.06 -1.40 -5.34
N PRO A 21 -23.22 -0.82 -5.68
CA PRO A 21 -23.38 0.64 -5.76
C PRO A 21 -23.19 1.36 -4.42
N ARG A 22 -23.46 0.68 -3.29
CA ARG A 22 -23.29 1.24 -1.95
C ARG A 22 -21.88 1.08 -1.40
N LEU A 23 -21.08 0.19 -1.98
CA LEU A 23 -19.79 -0.18 -1.41
C LEU A 23 -18.80 0.99 -1.40
N GLY A 24 -18.81 1.83 -2.43
CA GLY A 24 -17.93 3.01 -2.47
C GLY A 24 -18.20 4.01 -1.34
N VAL A 25 -19.46 4.16 -0.92
CA VAL A 25 -19.86 5.06 0.17
C VAL A 25 -19.70 4.39 1.54
N ALA A 26 -19.92 3.07 1.59
CA ALA A 26 -19.83 2.26 2.81
C ALA A 26 -18.39 1.91 3.22
N LEU A 27 -17.43 2.09 2.32
CA LEU A 27 -16.05 1.67 2.50
C LEU A 27 -15.35 2.56 3.52
N GLU A 28 -15.07 1.98 4.69
CA GLU A 28 -14.35 2.68 5.76
C GLU A 28 -12.85 2.52 5.66
N SER A 29 -12.41 1.29 5.37
CA SER A 29 -11.00 1.00 5.16
C SER A 29 -10.77 -0.18 4.24
N LEU A 30 -9.64 -0.14 3.56
CA LEU A 30 -9.15 -1.21 2.71
C LEU A 30 -7.66 -1.36 2.97
N VAL A 31 -7.20 -2.59 3.07
CA VAL A 31 -5.79 -2.93 3.07
C VAL A 31 -5.59 -4.08 2.09
N VAL A 32 -4.78 -3.83 1.06
CA VAL A 32 -4.20 -4.88 0.21
C VAL A 32 -2.75 -5.02 0.61
N HIS A 33 -2.30 -6.23 0.93
CA HIS A 33 -0.93 -6.55 1.29
C HIS A 33 -0.39 -7.58 0.30
N CYS A 34 0.74 -7.25 -0.35
CA CYS A 34 1.43 -8.16 -1.24
C CYS A 34 2.85 -8.43 -0.78
N LYS A 35 3.23 -9.71 -0.78
CA LYS A 35 4.55 -10.20 -0.41
C LYS A 35 4.85 -11.52 -1.11
N GLU A 36 6.04 -11.64 -1.69
CA GLU A 36 6.51 -12.91 -2.28
C GLU A 36 5.52 -13.49 -3.31
N GLY A 37 4.92 -12.62 -4.13
CA GLY A 37 3.94 -13.00 -5.15
C GLY A 37 2.55 -13.37 -4.61
N ARG A 38 2.31 -13.26 -3.30
CA ARG A 38 1.02 -13.53 -2.67
C ARG A 38 0.35 -12.24 -2.24
N GLY A 39 -0.96 -12.17 -2.46
CA GLY A 39 -1.80 -11.04 -2.06
C GLY A 39 -2.83 -11.43 -0.99
N ALA A 40 -3.09 -10.52 -0.07
CA ALA A 40 -4.23 -10.57 0.83
C ALA A 40 -4.95 -9.23 0.86
N ALA A 41 -6.27 -9.24 0.82
CA ALA A 41 -7.08 -8.03 0.94
C ALA A 41 -8.03 -8.13 2.14
N SER A 42 -8.16 -7.02 2.85
CA SER A 42 -9.11 -6.83 3.95
C SER A 42 -9.89 -5.56 3.71
N LEU A 43 -11.21 -5.67 3.70
CA LEU A 43 -12.15 -4.60 3.39
C LEU A 43 -13.09 -4.43 4.58
N THR A 44 -13.10 -3.26 5.21
CA THR A 44 -14.03 -2.93 6.29
C THR A 44 -15.10 -2.00 5.76
N VAL A 45 -16.35 -2.40 5.97
CA VAL A 45 -17.51 -1.59 5.57
C VAL A 45 -18.46 -1.40 6.74
N ASP A 46 -19.20 -0.30 6.69
CA ASP A 46 -20.36 -0.11 7.53
C ASP A 46 -21.41 -1.21 7.28
N ARG A 47 -21.91 -1.81 8.36
CA ARG A 47 -22.84 -2.95 8.29
C ARG A 47 -24.15 -2.60 7.59
N GLU A 48 -24.73 -1.46 7.95
CA GLU A 48 -26.07 -1.07 7.49
C GLU A 48 -26.06 -0.73 5.99
N SER A 49 -24.90 -0.36 5.48
CA SER A 49 -24.71 0.03 4.09
C SER A 49 -24.54 -1.17 3.14
N MET A 50 -24.17 -2.36 3.64
CA MET A 50 -23.89 -3.58 2.86
C MET A 50 -24.41 -4.88 3.52
N PRO A 51 -25.73 -5.01 3.76
CA PRO A 51 -26.32 -6.20 4.39
C PRO A 51 -26.03 -7.51 3.61
N GLU A 52 -25.89 -7.43 2.29
CA GLU A 52 -25.67 -8.56 1.38
C GLU A 52 -24.32 -9.28 1.57
N LEU A 53 -23.33 -8.65 2.21
CA LEU A 53 -22.04 -9.30 2.47
C LEU A 53 -22.15 -10.48 3.44
N ARG A 54 -23.17 -10.48 4.32
CA ARG A 54 -23.46 -11.63 5.19
C ARG A 54 -24.01 -12.82 4.43
N THR A 55 -24.68 -12.54 3.32
CA THR A 55 -25.26 -13.53 2.41
C THR A 55 -24.32 -13.82 1.26
N LEU A 56 -23.01 -13.62 1.40
CA LEU A 56 -22.03 -14.23 0.49
C LEU A 56 -22.09 -15.75 0.68
N VAL A 57 -23.10 -16.37 0.07
CA VAL A 57 -23.49 -17.78 0.26
C VAL A 57 -22.37 -18.76 -0.18
N SER A 58 -21.38 -18.27 -0.93
CA SER A 58 -20.25 -19.07 -1.42
C SER A 58 -18.90 -18.43 -1.13
N LEU A 59 -18.58 -18.25 0.16
CA LEU A 59 -17.19 -18.02 0.58
C LEU A 59 -16.28 -19.09 -0.05
N GLY A 60 -15.20 -18.67 -0.71
CA GLY A 60 -14.32 -19.52 -1.52
C GLY A 60 -14.59 -19.51 -3.04
N HIS A 61 -15.74 -19.00 -3.48
CA HIS A 61 -16.07 -18.86 -4.91
C HIS A 61 -16.22 -17.40 -5.36
N THR A 62 -16.54 -16.49 -4.44
CA THR A 62 -16.63 -15.07 -4.76
C THR A 62 -15.26 -14.49 -5.06
N MET A 63 -15.11 -13.92 -6.26
CA MET A 63 -13.94 -13.17 -6.68
C MET A 63 -14.04 -11.72 -6.18
N LEU A 64 -13.00 -11.25 -5.51
CA LEU A 64 -12.79 -9.86 -5.12
C LEU A 64 -11.73 -9.27 -6.05
N GLU A 65 -12.06 -8.15 -6.68
CA GLU A 65 -11.10 -7.30 -7.38
C GLU A 65 -11.07 -5.91 -6.74
N VAL A 66 -9.86 -5.38 -6.61
CA VAL A 66 -9.63 -4.04 -6.07
C VAL A 66 -8.83 -3.24 -7.10
N THR A 67 -9.41 -2.12 -7.53
CA THR A 67 -8.79 -1.16 -8.44
C THR A 67 -8.49 0.13 -7.69
N LEU A 68 -7.28 0.66 -7.87
CA LEU A 68 -6.85 1.93 -7.31
C LEU A 68 -6.14 2.76 -8.37
N ALA A 69 -6.48 4.04 -8.48
CA ALA A 69 -5.93 4.95 -9.50
C ALA A 69 -6.02 4.39 -10.94
N GLY A 70 -7.13 3.73 -11.26
CA GLY A 70 -7.37 3.17 -12.61
C GLY A 70 -6.69 1.83 -12.91
N ALA A 71 -5.89 1.29 -11.98
CA ALA A 71 -5.20 0.01 -12.15
C ALA A 71 -5.65 -1.02 -11.11
N SER A 72 -5.83 -2.27 -11.53
CA SER A 72 -6.05 -3.37 -10.59
C SER A 72 -4.81 -3.54 -9.70
N ILE A 73 -5.03 -3.62 -8.39
CA ILE A 73 -3.99 -3.84 -7.37
C ILE A 73 -4.12 -5.22 -6.72
N PHE A 74 -5.27 -5.88 -6.88
CA PHE A 74 -5.54 -7.18 -6.27
C PHE A 74 -6.69 -7.87 -6.98
N THR A 75 -6.51 -9.17 -7.22
CA THR A 75 -7.57 -10.09 -7.61
C THR A 75 -7.43 -11.37 -6.80
N GLY A 76 -8.49 -11.80 -6.13
CA GLY A 76 -8.43 -12.99 -5.29
C GLY A 76 -9.79 -13.46 -4.81
N LYS A 77 -9.83 -14.64 -4.20
CA LYS A 77 -11.07 -15.23 -3.70
C LYS A 77 -11.34 -14.80 -2.27
N ALA A 78 -12.57 -14.37 -2.01
CA ALA A 78 -13.07 -14.15 -0.66
C ALA A 78 -13.04 -15.47 0.13
N HIS A 79 -12.52 -15.45 1.35
CA HIS A 79 -12.40 -16.64 2.20
C HIS A 79 -12.93 -16.45 3.62
N GLY A 80 -13.33 -15.23 3.99
CA GLY A 80 -13.87 -14.96 5.32
C GLY A 80 -14.64 -13.66 5.37
N VAL A 81 -15.67 -13.64 6.22
CA VAL A 81 -16.45 -12.45 6.56
C VAL A 81 -16.58 -12.42 8.07
N ASP A 82 -16.00 -11.40 8.71
CA ASP A 82 -16.11 -11.19 10.15
C ASP A 82 -17.10 -10.05 10.44
N LEU A 83 -17.81 -10.17 11.57
CA LEU A 83 -18.55 -9.06 12.15
C LEU A 83 -17.75 -8.50 13.32
N LEU A 84 -17.30 -7.26 13.19
CA LEU A 84 -16.70 -6.52 14.29
C LEU A 84 -17.80 -5.77 15.04
N VAL A 85 -18.00 -6.13 16.30
CA VAL A 85 -18.86 -5.41 17.24
C VAL A 85 -17.95 -4.78 18.29
N ARG A 86 -18.01 -3.46 18.43
CA ARG A 86 -17.30 -2.72 19.49
C ARG A 86 -18.34 -2.06 20.39
N GLU A 87 -18.05 -2.02 21.68
CA GLU A 87 -18.89 -1.32 22.65
C GLU A 87 -19.02 0.16 22.25
N ALA A 88 -20.25 0.66 22.18
CA ALA A 88 -20.61 2.03 21.76
C ALA A 88 -20.26 2.45 20.31
N ALA A 89 -19.97 1.53 19.39
CA ALA A 89 -19.82 1.85 17.96
C ALA A 89 -20.78 1.02 17.09
N ALA A 90 -21.16 1.57 15.93
CA ALA A 90 -21.95 0.85 14.96
C ALA A 90 -21.18 -0.39 14.45
N PRO A 91 -21.81 -1.58 14.34
CA PRO A 91 -21.12 -2.79 13.90
C PRO A 91 -20.51 -2.64 12.51
N ARG A 92 -19.39 -3.33 12.26
CA ARG A 92 -18.67 -3.33 10.98
C ARG A 92 -18.52 -4.72 10.41
N VAL A 93 -18.55 -4.83 9.09
CA VAL A 93 -18.30 -6.08 8.39
C VAL A 93 -16.90 -6.03 7.79
N VAL A 94 -16.11 -7.08 8.00
CA VAL A 94 -14.79 -7.23 7.41
C VAL A 94 -14.80 -8.39 6.44
N LEU A 95 -14.63 -8.09 5.15
CA LEU A 95 -14.43 -9.11 4.11
C LEU A 95 -12.93 -9.35 3.92
N ARG A 96 -12.52 -10.62 3.89
CA ARG A 96 -11.14 -11.06 3.67
C ARG A 96 -11.02 -11.87 2.40
N ALA A 97 -10.00 -11.58 1.60
CA ALA A 97 -9.67 -12.31 0.39
C ALA A 97 -8.18 -12.68 0.33
N LYS A 98 -7.89 -13.78 -0.38
CA LYS A 98 -6.53 -14.22 -0.70
C LYS A 98 -6.44 -14.39 -2.20
N GLY A 99 -5.32 -14.01 -2.77
CA GLY A 99 -5.07 -14.10 -4.19
C GLY A 99 -3.60 -14.01 -4.50
N ASP A 100 -3.33 -13.81 -5.77
CA ASP A 100 -1.98 -13.62 -6.26
C ASP A 100 -1.71 -12.11 -6.39
N ASP A 101 -0.47 -11.73 -6.12
CA ASP A 101 0.00 -10.39 -6.41
C ASP A 101 -0.03 -10.17 -7.93
N GLN A 102 -0.45 -8.99 -8.36
CA GLN A 102 -0.37 -8.61 -9.77
C GLN A 102 1.02 -8.00 -9.99
N PRO A 103 1.91 -8.65 -10.74
CA PRO A 103 3.29 -8.19 -10.88
C PRO A 103 3.30 -6.80 -11.52
N GLY A 104 3.89 -5.82 -10.83
CA GLY A 104 4.25 -4.55 -11.43
C GLY A 104 5.67 -4.62 -11.94
N GLY A 105 5.84 -4.98 -13.20
CA GLY A 105 7.11 -4.87 -13.89
C GLY A 105 7.21 -3.50 -14.55
N THR A 106 7.69 -2.48 -13.84
CA THR A 106 8.28 -1.33 -14.52
C THR A 106 9.79 -1.54 -14.59
N ILE A 107 10.33 -1.52 -15.81
CA ILE A 107 11.77 -1.64 -16.06
C ILE A 107 12.49 -0.44 -15.43
N ASP A 108 11.87 0.74 -15.51
CA ASP A 108 12.42 1.96 -14.97
C ASP A 108 12.05 2.15 -13.49
N PRO A 109 13.01 2.58 -12.64
CA PRO A 109 12.74 2.92 -11.25
C PRO A 109 11.76 4.09 -11.16
N THR A 110 10.70 3.93 -10.36
CA THR A 110 9.78 5.03 -10.05
C THR A 110 10.48 6.04 -9.15
N PRO A 111 10.59 7.33 -9.55
CA PRO A 111 11.22 8.34 -8.70
C PRO A 111 10.33 8.65 -7.49
N LEU A 112 10.92 8.73 -6.30
CA LEU A 112 10.27 9.14 -5.06
C LEU A 112 11.13 10.16 -4.34
N ARG A 113 10.56 11.32 -4.02
CA ARG A 113 11.27 12.41 -3.34
C ARG A 113 10.66 12.68 -1.96
N LEU A 114 11.53 12.90 -0.97
CA LEU A 114 11.12 13.38 0.35
C LEU A 114 10.41 14.74 0.20
N ASP A 115 9.40 15.00 1.03
CA ASP A 115 8.60 16.23 1.07
C ASP A 115 7.77 16.53 -0.19
N HIS A 116 7.73 15.60 -1.14
CA HIS A 116 6.85 15.63 -2.30
C HIS A 116 5.89 14.44 -2.28
N GLU A 117 6.37 13.26 -2.67
CA GLU A 117 5.53 12.05 -2.74
C GLU A 117 5.64 11.19 -1.49
N ILE A 118 6.72 11.33 -0.72
CA ILE A 118 6.99 10.54 0.48
C ILE A 118 6.44 11.26 1.70
N LEU A 119 5.55 10.58 2.43
CA LEU A 119 4.97 11.04 3.68
C LEU A 119 5.83 10.66 4.90
N SER A 120 6.54 9.54 4.81
CA SER A 120 7.45 9.05 5.86
C SER A 120 8.46 8.09 5.29
N LEU A 121 9.70 8.17 5.75
CA LEU A 121 10.79 7.28 5.35
C LEU A 121 11.63 6.88 6.57
N VAL A 122 11.88 5.58 6.69
CA VAL A 122 12.86 5.03 7.63
C VAL A 122 13.87 4.20 6.85
N VAL A 123 15.13 4.59 6.94
CA VAL A 123 16.25 3.86 6.32
C VAL A 123 17.00 3.11 7.40
N ARG A 124 17.32 1.83 7.15
CA ARG A 124 18.15 0.99 8.01
C ARG A 124 19.23 0.31 7.17
N GLN A 125 20.46 0.40 7.62
CA GLN A 125 21.60 -0.25 6.96
C GLN A 125 22.10 -1.41 7.81
N ARG A 126 22.32 -2.58 7.18
CA ARG A 126 22.90 -3.76 7.83
C ARG A 126 23.69 -4.58 6.83
N ARG A 127 24.98 -4.84 7.13
CA ARG A 127 25.87 -5.70 6.32
C ARG A 127 25.92 -5.32 4.83
N GLY A 128 25.99 -4.02 4.53
CA GLY A 128 26.06 -3.52 3.15
C GLY A 128 24.72 -3.52 2.40
N ILE A 129 23.62 -3.95 3.02
CA ILE A 129 22.26 -3.86 2.46
C ILE A 129 21.54 -2.71 3.14
N SER A 130 20.88 -1.88 2.34
CA SER A 130 20.00 -0.83 2.80
C SER A 130 18.55 -1.29 2.64
N ARG A 131 17.81 -1.25 3.75
CA ARG A 131 16.38 -1.53 3.79
C ARG A 131 15.63 -0.25 4.13
N ILE A 132 14.62 0.05 3.35
CA ILE A 132 13.74 1.19 3.59
C ILE A 132 12.34 0.72 3.97
N ARG A 133 11.69 1.48 4.84
CA ARG A 133 10.24 1.47 5.02
C ARG A 133 9.73 2.85 4.63
N CYS A 134 8.85 2.92 3.65
CA CYS A 134 8.39 4.17 3.07
C CYS A 134 6.86 4.19 3.05
N VAL A 135 6.27 5.37 3.30
CA VAL A 135 4.86 5.67 3.09
C VAL A 135 4.78 6.78 2.05
N THR A 136 3.97 6.60 1.01
CA THR A 136 3.90 7.48 -0.15
C THR A 136 2.49 7.59 -0.73
N THR A 137 2.24 8.67 -1.44
CA THR A 137 1.01 8.90 -2.22
C THR A 137 1.08 8.34 -3.63
N VAL A 138 2.21 7.74 -4.06
CA VAL A 138 2.31 7.09 -5.37
C VAL A 138 1.58 5.75 -5.37
N LEU A 139 0.30 5.78 -5.76
CA LEU A 139 -0.61 4.63 -5.71
C LEU A 139 -0.34 3.56 -6.79
N THR A 140 0.47 3.90 -7.80
CA THR A 140 0.83 3.01 -8.90
C THR A 140 1.95 2.03 -8.55
N LEU A 141 2.62 2.20 -7.41
CA LEU A 141 3.65 1.26 -6.95
C LEU A 141 3.09 -0.15 -6.75
N ARG A 142 3.92 -1.15 -7.00
CA ARG A 142 3.62 -2.57 -6.88
C ARG A 142 4.80 -3.31 -6.25
N HIS A 143 4.54 -4.52 -5.78
CA HIS A 143 5.61 -5.41 -5.36
C HIS A 143 6.46 -5.81 -6.58
N GLY A 144 7.77 -5.89 -6.38
CA GLY A 144 8.75 -6.12 -7.43
C GLY A 144 9.22 -4.87 -8.18
N CYS A 145 8.49 -3.75 -8.12
CA CYS A 145 8.94 -2.49 -8.72
C CYS A 145 10.27 -2.03 -8.13
N ARG A 146 11.05 -1.30 -8.93
CA ARG A 146 12.18 -0.52 -8.41
C ARG A 146 11.72 0.91 -8.14
N VAL A 147 12.25 1.49 -7.08
CA VAL A 147 12.10 2.91 -6.77
C VAL A 147 13.48 3.56 -6.76
N ALA A 148 13.56 4.80 -7.26
CA ALA A 148 14.73 5.66 -7.11
C ALA A 148 14.39 6.71 -6.05
N LEU A 149 15.06 6.64 -4.92
CA LEU A 149 14.84 7.49 -3.77
C LEU A 149 15.79 8.69 -3.84
N THR A 150 15.25 9.90 -3.69
CA THR A 150 16.00 11.13 -3.47
C THR A 150 15.56 11.76 -2.17
N THR A 151 16.51 12.00 -1.29
CA THR A 151 16.29 12.54 0.06
C THR A 151 17.08 13.84 0.25
N ALA A 152 16.89 14.50 1.39
CA ALA A 152 17.67 15.69 1.74
C ALA A 152 19.16 15.36 2.02
N ASP A 153 19.47 14.12 2.41
CA ASP A 153 20.84 13.65 2.66
C ASP A 153 21.20 12.58 1.62
N ALA A 154 22.02 12.97 0.65
CA ALA A 154 22.42 12.13 -0.49
C ALA A 154 23.05 10.78 -0.07
N ALA A 155 23.50 10.62 1.18
CA ALA A 155 23.94 9.33 1.69
C ALA A 155 22.83 8.26 1.75
N PHE A 156 21.55 8.67 1.71
CA PHE A 156 20.40 7.78 1.72
C PHE A 156 19.69 7.65 0.37
N ASP A 157 20.18 8.36 -0.65
CA ASP A 157 19.68 8.22 -2.02
C ASP A 157 19.98 6.82 -2.55
N GLY A 158 19.21 6.32 -3.52
CA GLY A 158 19.53 5.03 -4.13
C GLY A 158 18.36 4.34 -4.80
N SER A 159 18.65 3.15 -5.36
CA SER A 159 17.64 2.30 -5.98
C SER A 159 17.28 1.13 -5.07
N PHE A 160 15.99 0.96 -4.80
CA PHE A 160 15.46 -0.08 -3.94
C PHE A 160 14.42 -0.90 -4.69
N GLN A 161 14.48 -2.22 -4.58
CA GLN A 161 13.43 -3.12 -5.05
C GLN A 161 12.38 -3.25 -3.97
N VAL A 162 11.11 -3.08 -4.31
CA VAL A 162 9.97 -3.26 -3.41
C VAL A 162 9.78 -4.76 -3.14
N THR A 163 9.99 -5.19 -1.91
CA THR A 163 9.90 -6.61 -1.48
C THR A 163 8.63 -6.92 -0.69
N GLU A 164 7.94 -5.89 -0.19
CA GLU A 164 6.67 -6.01 0.54
C GLU A 164 5.89 -4.70 0.39
N ILE A 165 4.59 -4.74 0.13
CA ILE A 165 3.79 -3.54 -0.14
C ILE A 165 2.39 -3.65 0.45
N TRP A 166 1.89 -2.53 0.97
CA TRP A 166 0.52 -2.35 1.44
C TRP A 166 -0.12 -1.16 0.72
N HIS A 167 -1.16 -1.40 -0.06
CA HIS A 167 -2.08 -0.35 -0.50
C HIS A 167 -3.14 -0.18 0.57
N ARG A 168 -3.22 1.01 1.15
CA ARG A 168 -4.13 1.33 2.23
C ARG A 168 -5.08 2.43 1.78
N PHE A 169 -6.33 2.32 2.20
CA PHE A 169 -7.29 3.39 2.15
C PHE A 169 -8.00 3.45 3.50
N ASP A 170 -8.23 4.65 4.00
CA ASP A 170 -9.21 4.91 5.04
C ASP A 170 -9.94 6.23 4.74
N GLY A 171 -11.21 6.31 5.16
CA GLY A 171 -12.08 7.45 4.82
C GLY A 171 -11.60 8.81 5.34
N HIS A 172 -10.64 8.85 6.28
CA HIS A 172 -10.11 10.09 6.86
C HIS A 172 -8.85 10.58 6.16
N HIS A 173 -7.94 9.67 5.80
CA HIS A 173 -6.62 10.00 5.26
C HIS A 173 -6.48 9.68 3.77
N GLY A 174 -7.51 9.07 3.15
CA GLY A 174 -7.49 8.69 1.74
C GLY A 174 -6.56 7.50 1.46
N ALA A 175 -6.22 7.33 0.18
CA ALA A 175 -5.37 6.23 -0.29
C ALA A 175 -3.88 6.56 -0.14
N ARG A 176 -3.11 5.57 0.30
CA ARG A 176 -1.64 5.63 0.43
C ARG A 176 -1.02 4.26 0.18
N VAL A 177 0.26 4.26 -0.14
CA VAL A 177 1.08 3.05 -0.24
C VAL A 177 2.11 3.07 0.87
N GLU A 178 2.22 1.95 1.56
CA GLU A 178 3.35 1.67 2.45
C GLU A 178 4.15 0.53 1.84
N PHE A 179 5.48 0.57 1.89
CA PHE A 179 6.28 -0.52 1.35
C PHE A 179 7.61 -0.71 2.09
N ILE A 180 8.14 -1.93 1.97
CA ILE A 180 9.52 -2.26 2.26
C ILE A 180 10.30 -2.35 0.95
N GLY A 181 11.42 -1.65 0.89
CA GLY A 181 12.38 -1.75 -0.20
C GLY A 181 13.72 -2.28 0.28
N GLU A 182 14.40 -3.08 -0.54
CA GLU A 182 15.77 -3.53 -0.29
C GLU A 182 16.66 -3.15 -1.48
N GLY A 183 17.86 -2.66 -1.18
CA GLY A 183 18.77 -2.17 -2.20
C GLY A 183 20.14 -1.86 -1.63
N VAL A 184 21.00 -1.31 -2.48
CA VAL A 184 22.31 -0.80 -2.09
C VAL A 184 22.22 0.72 -2.12
N ALA A 185 22.13 1.36 -0.97
CA ALA A 185 22.41 2.79 -0.89
C ALA A 185 23.92 3.00 -1.13
N PRO A 186 24.35 4.11 -1.74
CA PRO A 186 25.74 4.51 -1.75
C PRO A 186 26.26 4.47 -0.32
N THR A 187 27.43 3.87 -0.12
CA THR A 187 28.16 4.01 1.14
C THR A 187 28.30 5.51 1.41
N PRO A 188 27.90 6.03 2.58
CA PRO A 188 28.23 7.40 2.92
C PRO A 188 29.73 7.55 2.75
N HIS A 189 30.18 8.52 1.95
CA HIS A 189 31.58 8.90 1.96
C HIS A 189 31.90 9.25 3.41
N ALA A 190 32.66 8.37 4.08
CA ALA A 190 33.27 8.70 5.35
C ALA A 190 34.04 9.98 5.06
N GLY A 191 33.56 11.10 5.61
CA GLY A 191 34.10 12.41 5.31
C GLY A 191 35.62 12.35 5.36
N GLU A 192 36.27 12.83 4.31
CA GLU A 192 37.69 13.13 4.36
C GLU A 192 37.91 13.93 5.64
N ARG A 193 38.58 13.30 6.62
CA ARG A 193 39.12 14.06 7.73
C ARG A 193 39.97 15.16 7.08
N PRO A 194 39.72 16.45 7.38
CA PRO A 194 40.67 17.46 6.96
C PRO A 194 42.01 17.04 7.53
N THR A 195 42.97 16.78 6.65
CA THR A 195 44.37 16.63 7.02
C THR A 195 44.75 17.97 7.64
N SER A 196 44.73 18.05 8.97
CA SER A 196 45.35 19.14 9.69
C SER A 196 46.84 19.04 9.45
N GLY A 197 47.29 19.66 8.36
CA GLY A 197 48.68 20.01 8.18
C GLY A 197 49.00 21.17 9.12
N SER A 198 49.93 20.93 10.03
CA SER A 198 51.05 21.80 10.42
C SER A 198 51.85 21.09 11.51
#